data_AF-A0A6P7P3U0-F1
#
_entry.id   AF-A0A6P7P3U0-F1
#
_cell.length_a   1.000
_cell.length_b   1.000
_cell.length_c   1.000
_cell.angle_alpha   90.00
_cell.angle_beta   90.00
_cell.angle_gamma   90.00
#
_symmetry.space_group_name_H-M   'P 1'
#
loop_
_entity.id
_entity.type
_entity.pdbx_description
1 polymer ?
#
loop_
_entity_poly.entity_id
_entity_poly.type
_entity_poly.pdbx_seq_one_letter_code
_entity_poly.pdbx_strand_id
1 'polypeptide(L)'
;MESKTDGGSTALAIEELAAIEDEEVLNKMLDKAVDFEERRRIRAALRDLLKKKREKREQERGSRQQDMRQQGLSKGGTTAGGVSTGRASMNQQPSTHKPAVQASSSAAFTRTSGNPAPASAQKCLPAAAPNAKNVKQMLLDWCRAKTEPYEGVDIQNFSSSWKDGIAFCALVHRFFPDAFEYSILNPNKPRENFQLAFATAERLAGCPPLLDADDLVRMQEPDWKCVYTYIQEFYRCLVEKGLVKTKKRP
;
A
#
# COMPACT_ATOMS: atom_id res chain seq x y z
N MET A 1 50.11 11.12 39.26
CA MET A 1 49.65 10.15 38.27
C MET A 1 48.31 10.65 37.75
N GLU A 2 48.29 11.07 36.50
CA GLU A 2 47.07 11.52 35.83
C GLU A 2 46.26 10.31 35.34
N SER A 3 44.94 10.44 35.30
CA SER A 3 44.04 9.57 34.54
C SER A 3 42.80 10.38 34.20
N LYS A 4 42.95 11.29 33.23
CA LYS A 4 41.89 12.16 32.72
C LYS A 4 41.78 11.95 31.21
N THR A 5 41.01 10.94 30.83
CA THR A 5 40.60 10.63 29.45
C THR A 5 39.11 10.32 29.54
N ASP A 6 38.22 11.25 29.18
CA ASP A 6 37.79 11.50 27.80
C ASP A 6 36.69 10.49 27.40
N GLY A 7 35.46 10.87 27.07
CA GLY A 7 35.01 12.11 26.41
C GLY A 7 34.68 11.86 24.93
N GLY A 8 35.36 10.89 24.30
CA GLY A 8 35.27 10.60 22.87
C GLY A 8 34.26 9.56 22.38
N SER A 9 33.31 9.08 23.21
CA SER A 9 32.45 7.93 22.84
C SER A 9 31.36 8.21 21.78
N THR A 10 31.19 9.45 21.31
CA THR A 10 30.05 9.85 20.48
C THR A 10 30.37 10.09 19.00
N ALA A 11 31.64 10.29 18.63
CA ALA A 11 32.03 10.61 17.26
C ALA A 11 32.29 9.38 16.37
N LEU A 12 32.84 8.30 16.94
CA LEU A 12 33.31 7.14 16.17
C LEU A 12 32.16 6.23 15.67
N ALA A 13 31.01 6.23 16.33
CA ALA A 13 29.92 5.30 16.01
C ALA A 13 29.18 5.59 14.69
N ILE A 14 29.23 6.83 14.16
CA ILE A 14 28.37 7.23 13.04
C ILE A 14 28.82 6.59 11.71
N GLU A 15 30.12 6.62 11.43
CA GLU A 15 30.68 6.06 10.19
C GLU A 15 30.77 4.53 10.25
N GLU A 16 31.12 3.98 11.42
CA GLU A 16 31.17 2.52 11.64
C GLU A 16 29.79 1.87 11.47
N LEU A 17 28.71 2.47 12.01
CA LEU A 17 27.34 1.97 11.81
C LEU A 17 26.91 1.96 10.34
N ALA A 18 27.33 2.94 9.54
CA ALA A 18 27.00 3.02 8.11
C ALA A 18 27.79 2.03 7.25
N ALA A 19 28.92 1.51 7.75
CA ALA A 19 29.75 0.50 7.09
C ALA A 19 29.27 -0.95 7.33
N ILE A 20 28.36 -1.18 8.29
CA ILE A 20 27.83 -2.52 8.58
C ILE A 20 26.87 -2.95 7.47
N GLU A 21 27.28 -3.94 6.67
CA GLU A 21 26.43 -4.55 5.63
C GLU A 21 25.49 -5.65 6.15
N ASP A 22 25.58 -5.99 7.45
CA ASP A 22 24.81 -7.07 8.09
C ASP A 22 23.62 -6.55 8.91
N GLU A 23 22.44 -7.03 8.52
CA GLU A 23 21.15 -6.75 9.13
C GLU A 23 21.01 -7.36 10.53
N GLU A 24 21.61 -8.53 10.78
CA GLU A 24 21.57 -9.19 12.09
C GLU A 24 22.44 -8.46 13.12
N VAL A 25 23.57 -7.90 12.68
CA VAL A 25 24.46 -7.09 13.53
C VAL A 25 23.76 -5.80 13.97
N LEU A 26 23.12 -5.07 13.04
CA LEU A 26 22.40 -3.84 13.38
C LEU A 26 21.21 -4.11 14.32
N ASN A 27 20.43 -5.17 14.09
CA ASN A 27 19.35 -5.56 15.01
C ASN A 27 19.89 -5.93 16.40
N LYS A 28 20.99 -6.69 16.48
CA LYS A 28 21.64 -7.06 17.74
C LYS A 28 22.26 -5.87 18.48
N MET A 29 22.66 -4.81 17.76
CA MET A 29 23.03 -3.53 18.37
C MET A 29 21.78 -2.78 18.87
N LEU A 30 20.67 -2.81 18.12
CA LEU A 30 19.40 -2.18 18.50
C LEU A 30 18.82 -2.74 19.81
N ASP A 31 19.00 -4.03 20.07
CA ASP A 31 18.60 -4.72 21.31
C ASP A 31 19.49 -4.35 22.50
N LYS A 32 20.76 -4.04 22.26
CA LYS A 32 21.75 -3.65 23.29
C LYS A 32 21.79 -2.15 23.56
N ALA A 33 21.38 -1.33 22.60
CA ALA A 33 21.37 0.12 22.69
C ALA A 33 20.40 0.58 23.79
N VAL A 34 20.98 1.13 24.86
CA VAL A 34 20.24 1.74 25.98
C VAL A 34 19.96 3.22 25.75
N ASP A 35 20.76 3.89 24.93
CA ASP A 35 20.58 5.30 24.61
C ASP A 35 19.59 5.50 23.44
N PHE A 36 18.76 6.54 23.56
CA PHE A 36 17.74 6.85 22.54
C PHE A 36 18.38 7.31 21.22
N GLU A 37 19.47 8.07 21.29
CA GLU A 37 20.12 8.62 20.10
C GLU A 37 21.00 7.56 19.41
N GLU A 38 21.67 6.69 20.16
CA GLU A 38 22.28 5.45 19.66
C GLU A 38 21.24 4.58 18.93
N ARG A 39 20.10 4.27 19.59
CA ARG A 39 19.01 3.50 18.99
C ARG A 39 18.45 4.16 17.72
N ARG A 40 18.40 5.49 17.68
CA ARG A 40 18.01 6.29 16.48
C ARG A 40 19.04 6.21 15.35
N ARG A 41 20.35 6.21 15.66
CA ARG A 41 21.45 6.06 14.70
C ARG A 41 21.47 4.65 14.09
N ILE A 42 21.36 3.61 14.91
CA ILE A 42 21.29 2.21 14.45
C ILE A 42 20.10 2.00 13.51
N ARG A 43 18.93 2.56 13.86
CA ARG A 43 17.76 2.60 12.97
C ARG A 43 18.02 3.31 11.63
N ALA A 44 18.79 4.39 11.63
CA ALA A 44 19.15 5.10 10.40
C ALA A 44 20.06 4.23 9.50
N ALA A 45 21.11 3.63 10.05
CA ALA A 45 21.96 2.69 9.32
C ALA A 45 21.15 1.50 8.77
N LEU A 46 20.20 0.96 9.55
CA LEU A 46 19.32 -0.13 9.11
C LEU A 46 18.40 0.28 7.95
N ARG A 47 17.88 1.53 7.96
CA ARG A 47 17.14 2.11 6.82
C ARG A 47 18.00 2.15 5.57
N ASP A 48 19.19 2.73 5.67
CA ASP A 48 20.06 2.98 4.52
C ASP A 48 20.59 1.66 3.94
N LEU A 49 20.98 0.71 4.79
CA LEU A 49 21.40 -0.64 4.39
C LEU A 49 20.30 -1.35 3.58
N LEU A 50 19.06 -1.33 4.07
CA LEU A 50 17.97 -2.09 3.46
C LEU A 50 17.36 -1.39 2.26
N LYS A 51 17.42 -0.06 2.22
CA LYS A 51 17.18 0.73 1.00
C LYS A 51 18.20 0.35 -0.09
N LYS A 52 19.50 0.39 0.22
CA LYS A 52 20.59 -0.02 -0.68
C LYS A 52 20.45 -1.48 -1.15
N LYS A 53 20.00 -2.40 -0.27
CA LYS A 53 19.73 -3.83 -0.59
C LYS A 53 18.47 -4.02 -1.46
N ARG A 54 17.49 -3.10 -1.41
CA ARG A 54 16.34 -3.06 -2.33
C ARG A 54 16.76 -2.50 -3.70
N GLU A 55 17.37 -1.31 -3.71
CA GLU A 55 17.87 -0.64 -4.92
C GLU A 55 18.82 -1.53 -5.72
N LYS A 56 19.80 -2.19 -5.06
CA LYS A 56 20.72 -3.13 -5.71
C LYS A 56 19.99 -4.27 -6.45
N ARG A 57 18.91 -4.81 -5.87
CA ARG A 57 18.10 -5.89 -6.50
C ARG A 57 17.25 -5.37 -7.66
N GLU A 58 16.73 -4.15 -7.58
CA GLU A 58 15.98 -3.52 -8.67
C GLU A 58 16.91 -3.13 -9.82
N GLN A 59 18.10 -2.61 -9.51
CA GLN A 59 19.15 -2.28 -10.48
C GLN A 59 19.66 -3.53 -11.19
N GLU A 60 19.92 -4.64 -10.48
CA GLU A 60 20.31 -5.93 -11.09
C GLU A 60 19.24 -6.46 -12.04
N ARG A 61 17.94 -6.32 -11.70
CA ARG A 61 16.82 -6.66 -12.59
C ARG A 61 16.76 -5.76 -13.81
N GLY A 62 16.94 -4.45 -13.63
CA GLY A 62 16.99 -3.45 -14.71
C GLY A 62 18.14 -3.73 -15.68
N SER A 63 19.35 -3.98 -15.16
CA SER A 63 20.52 -4.33 -15.97
C SER A 63 20.33 -5.64 -16.76
N ARG A 64 19.78 -6.69 -16.14
CA ARG A 64 19.43 -7.95 -16.84
C ARG A 64 18.40 -7.73 -17.95
N GLN A 65 17.38 -6.91 -17.70
CA GLN A 65 16.38 -6.55 -18.71
C GLN A 65 16.99 -5.73 -19.87
N GLN A 66 17.95 -4.85 -19.56
CA GLN A 66 18.61 -4.00 -20.56
C GLN A 66 19.63 -4.78 -21.41
N ASP A 67 20.39 -5.70 -20.81
CA ASP A 67 21.30 -6.61 -21.51
C ASP A 67 20.54 -7.51 -22.50
N MET A 68 19.43 -8.12 -22.07
CA MET A 68 18.50 -8.84 -22.97
C MET A 68 18.02 -7.98 -24.16
N ARG A 69 17.80 -6.67 -23.98
CA ARG A 69 17.42 -5.77 -25.09
C ARG A 69 18.60 -5.47 -26.02
N GLN A 70 19.82 -5.34 -25.51
CA GLN A 70 21.01 -5.12 -26.35
C GLN A 70 21.39 -6.38 -27.14
N GLN A 71 21.32 -7.56 -26.54
CA GLN A 71 21.55 -8.84 -27.24
C GLN A 71 20.48 -9.14 -28.30
N GLY A 72 19.26 -8.63 -28.12
CA GLY A 72 18.20 -8.69 -29.15
C GLY A 72 18.44 -7.77 -30.36
N LEU A 73 19.23 -6.70 -30.21
CA LEU A 73 19.53 -5.73 -31.27
C LEU A 73 20.80 -6.08 -32.06
N SER A 74 21.74 -6.84 -31.48
CA SER A 74 23.00 -7.21 -32.13
C SER A 74 22.92 -8.44 -33.04
N LYS A 75 21.80 -9.17 -33.05
CA LYS A 75 21.57 -10.33 -33.95
C LYS A 75 20.79 -10.01 -35.24
N GLY A 76 20.75 -8.73 -35.64
CA GLY A 76 20.16 -8.27 -36.90
C GLY A 76 21.17 -8.17 -38.05
N GLY A 77 21.68 -9.29 -38.58
CA GLY A 77 22.52 -9.23 -39.78
C GLY A 77 23.12 -10.55 -40.30
N THR A 78 22.56 -11.05 -41.42
CA THR A 78 23.12 -12.11 -42.32
C THR A 78 23.24 -13.51 -41.67
N THR A 79 22.79 -14.63 -42.26
CA THR A 79 22.80 -15.03 -43.68
C THR A 79 21.52 -15.76 -44.12
N ALA A 80 21.39 -15.98 -45.44
CA ALA A 80 20.25 -16.65 -46.08
C ALA A 80 20.47 -18.17 -46.28
N GLY A 81 19.38 -18.88 -46.58
CA GLY A 81 19.33 -20.33 -46.85
C GLY A 81 18.84 -21.13 -45.63
N GLY A 82 17.70 -21.83 -45.63
CA GLY A 82 16.79 -22.19 -46.71
C GLY A 82 16.82 -23.69 -46.97
N VAL A 83 15.77 -24.41 -46.54
CA VAL A 83 15.14 -25.55 -47.25
C VAL A 83 13.84 -25.90 -46.52
N SER A 84 12.81 -26.11 -47.32
CA SER A 84 11.47 -26.53 -46.93
C SER A 84 11.33 -28.05 -46.83
N THR A 85 10.59 -28.53 -45.83
CA THR A 85 9.88 -29.82 -45.93
C THR A 85 8.46 -29.65 -45.40
N GLY A 86 7.49 -29.62 -46.31
CA GLY A 86 6.07 -29.52 -45.94
C GLY A 86 5.36 -30.86 -46.00
N ARG A 87 4.21 -30.96 -45.34
CA ARG A 87 3.07 -31.70 -45.90
C ARG A 87 1.75 -31.07 -45.47
N ALA A 88 0.88 -30.81 -46.44
CA ALA A 88 -0.45 -30.25 -46.26
C ALA A 88 -1.51 -31.37 -46.17
N SER A 89 -2.72 -31.05 -45.69
CA SER A 89 -3.87 -30.75 -46.58
C SER A 89 -5.25 -30.95 -45.90
N MET A 90 -6.28 -30.35 -46.51
CA MET A 90 -7.73 -30.53 -46.31
C MET A 90 -8.31 -30.13 -44.93
N ASN A 91 -9.04 -29.03 -44.73
CA ASN A 91 -10.18 -28.42 -45.46
C ASN A 91 -11.53 -29.15 -45.32
N GLN A 92 -12.51 -28.48 -44.69
CA GLN A 92 -13.89 -28.33 -45.20
C GLN A 92 -14.71 -27.32 -44.38
N GLN A 93 -15.28 -26.32 -45.05
CA GLN A 93 -16.56 -25.71 -44.66
C GLN A 93 -17.71 -26.62 -45.11
N PRO A 94 -18.95 -26.39 -44.64
CA PRO A 94 -19.87 -25.62 -45.49
C PRO A 94 -20.75 -24.59 -44.75
N SER A 95 -21.18 -23.59 -45.51
CA SER A 95 -22.17 -22.58 -45.14
C SER A 95 -23.60 -23.13 -45.18
N THR A 96 -24.58 -22.47 -44.53
CA THR A 96 -25.66 -21.68 -45.19
C THR A 96 -26.84 -21.28 -44.26
N HIS A 97 -27.60 -20.27 -44.72
CA HIS A 97 -28.99 -19.90 -44.38
C HIS A 97 -29.31 -18.90 -43.23
N LYS A 98 -29.68 -17.69 -43.68
CA LYS A 98 -30.61 -16.70 -43.08
C LYS A 98 -32.07 -17.14 -43.40
N PRO A 99 -33.13 -16.70 -42.67
CA PRO A 99 -33.72 -15.35 -42.81
C PRO A 99 -34.02 -14.69 -41.44
N ALA A 100 -34.31 -13.40 -41.24
CA ALA A 100 -34.86 -12.29 -42.06
C ALA A 100 -36.41 -12.19 -42.13
N VAL A 101 -37.01 -11.50 -41.14
CA VAL A 101 -38.24 -10.66 -41.19
C VAL A 101 -38.00 -9.49 -40.21
N GLN A 102 -38.17 -8.21 -40.54
CA GLN A 102 -39.43 -7.45 -40.77
C GLN A 102 -40.37 -7.49 -39.54
N ALA A 103 -41.14 -6.46 -39.14
CA ALA A 103 -41.37 -5.08 -39.58
C ALA A 103 -42.22 -4.37 -38.47
N SER A 104 -42.47 -3.04 -38.38
CA SER A 104 -41.84 -1.79 -38.87
C SER A 104 -42.66 -0.61 -38.31
N SER A 105 -42.11 0.64 -38.31
CA SER A 105 -42.86 1.93 -38.31
C SER A 105 -43.75 2.26 -37.06
N SER A 106 -44.12 3.51 -36.71
CA SER A 106 -44.00 4.82 -37.38
C SER A 106 -44.29 5.99 -36.42
N ALA A 107 -43.92 7.20 -36.89
CA ALA A 107 -44.57 8.49 -36.67
C ALA A 107 -44.40 9.27 -35.35
N ALA A 108 -43.94 10.50 -35.55
CA ALA A 108 -44.03 11.64 -34.64
C ALA A 108 -45.50 12.08 -34.39
N PHE A 109 -45.71 13.00 -33.43
CA PHE A 109 -46.25 14.35 -33.69
C PHE A 109 -46.45 15.14 -32.37
N THR A 110 -45.87 16.36 -32.27
CA THR A 110 -46.37 17.57 -31.51
C THR A 110 -46.81 17.47 -30.03
N ARG A 111 -46.72 18.48 -29.14
CA ARG A 111 -46.69 19.95 -29.29
C ARG A 111 -46.24 20.63 -27.97
N THR A 112 -45.49 21.74 -28.10
CA THR A 112 -45.53 23.01 -27.31
C THR A 112 -45.97 23.08 -25.83
N SER A 113 -45.12 23.75 -25.04
CA SER A 113 -45.42 24.80 -24.03
C SER A 113 -46.07 24.44 -22.67
N GLY A 114 -45.44 24.93 -21.58
CA GLY A 114 -46.08 25.05 -20.27
C GLY A 114 -45.13 25.08 -19.07
N ASN A 115 -44.43 26.20 -18.84
CA ASN A 115 -43.80 26.49 -17.54
C ASN A 115 -44.89 27.08 -16.61
N PRO A 116 -44.88 26.81 -15.29
CA PRO A 116 -44.35 27.85 -14.40
C PRO A 116 -43.62 27.33 -13.14
N ALA A 117 -42.86 28.24 -12.52
CA ALA A 117 -42.29 28.12 -11.18
C ALA A 117 -43.02 29.08 -10.21
N PRO A 118 -42.61 29.22 -8.93
CA PRO A 118 -42.44 28.19 -7.90
C PRO A 118 -43.35 28.46 -6.69
N ALA A 119 -43.64 27.44 -5.85
CA ALA A 119 -44.35 27.63 -4.59
C ALA A 119 -43.53 27.12 -3.39
N SER A 120 -43.41 27.97 -2.37
CA SER A 120 -42.63 27.71 -1.15
C SER A 120 -43.29 26.64 -0.26
N ALA A 121 -42.49 25.66 0.17
CA ALA A 121 -42.81 24.81 1.31
C ALA A 121 -41.53 24.56 2.11
N GLN A 122 -41.25 25.42 3.09
CA GLN A 122 -40.17 25.22 4.05
C GLN A 122 -40.44 23.98 4.90
N LYS A 123 -39.91 22.83 4.49
CA LYS A 123 -39.87 21.63 5.32
C LYS A 123 -38.52 21.60 6.04
N CYS A 124 -38.54 21.80 7.36
CA CYS A 124 -37.35 21.65 8.19
C CYS A 124 -36.74 20.27 7.96
N LEU A 125 -35.50 20.24 7.46
CA LEU A 125 -34.76 19.00 7.28
C LEU A 125 -34.43 18.45 8.68
N PRO A 126 -34.78 17.19 9.01
CA PRO A 126 -34.19 16.56 10.17
C PRO A 126 -32.68 16.48 9.95
N ALA A 127 -31.89 16.71 10.99
CA ALA A 127 -30.44 16.69 10.91
C ALA A 127 -29.97 15.35 10.31
N ALA A 128 -29.48 15.39 9.06
CA ALA A 128 -29.08 14.18 8.37
C ALA A 128 -27.94 13.52 9.16
N ALA A 129 -28.17 12.28 9.62
CA ALA A 129 -27.11 11.43 10.11
C ALA A 129 -25.98 11.44 9.06
N PRO A 130 -24.70 11.56 9.47
CA PRO A 130 -23.60 11.72 8.53
C PRO A 130 -23.61 10.55 7.54
N ASN A 131 -23.93 10.87 6.27
CA ASN A 131 -24.24 9.88 5.26
C ASN A 131 -23.09 8.87 5.18
N ALA A 132 -23.35 7.58 5.37
CA ALA A 132 -22.29 6.59 5.64
C ALA A 132 -21.24 6.52 4.52
N LYS A 133 -21.65 6.83 3.27
CA LYS A 133 -20.75 6.98 2.11
C LYS A 133 -19.70 8.10 2.33
N ASN A 134 -20.11 9.23 2.92
CA ASN A 134 -19.23 10.36 3.22
C ASN A 134 -18.26 10.02 4.36
N VAL A 135 -18.71 9.28 5.38
CA VAL A 135 -17.85 8.85 6.51
C VAL A 135 -16.78 7.85 6.03
N LYS A 136 -17.18 6.87 5.20
CA LYS A 136 -16.24 5.93 4.59
C LYS A 136 -15.19 6.62 3.72
N GLN A 137 -15.61 7.61 2.92
CA GLN A 137 -14.69 8.39 2.09
C GLN A 137 -13.73 9.25 2.93
N MET A 138 -14.25 9.97 3.94
CA MET A 138 -13.43 10.75 4.88
C MET A 138 -12.34 9.90 5.55
N LEU A 139 -12.66 8.65 5.95
CA LEU A 139 -11.68 7.75 6.55
C LEU A 139 -10.63 7.25 5.54
N LEU A 140 -11.04 7.00 4.29
CA LEU A 140 -10.13 6.61 3.22
C LEU A 140 -9.13 7.73 2.90
N ASP A 141 -9.62 8.96 2.78
CA ASP A 141 -8.78 10.14 2.52
C ASP A 141 -7.89 10.49 3.71
N TRP A 142 -8.35 10.24 4.95
CA TRP A 142 -7.50 10.31 6.14
C TRP A 142 -6.38 9.27 6.10
N CYS A 143 -6.66 8.01 5.72
CA CYS A 143 -5.62 6.98 5.58
C CYS A 143 -4.56 7.41 4.56
N ARG A 144 -4.99 7.79 3.35
CA ARG A 144 -4.11 8.33 2.29
C ARG A 144 -3.24 9.47 2.80
N ALA A 145 -3.83 10.48 3.45
CA ALA A 145 -3.09 11.63 3.98
C ALA A 145 -2.14 11.30 5.15
N LYS A 146 -2.27 10.13 5.78
CA LYS A 146 -1.34 9.63 6.81
C LYS A 146 -0.24 8.76 6.23
N THR A 147 -0.50 8.05 5.13
CA THR A 147 0.46 7.16 4.48
C THR A 147 1.17 7.76 3.26
N GLU A 148 0.82 8.97 2.83
CA GLU A 148 1.44 9.63 1.65
C GLU A 148 2.99 9.67 1.66
N PRO A 149 3.69 9.86 2.80
CA PRO A 149 5.14 9.79 2.83
C PRO A 149 5.77 8.39 2.83
N TYR A 150 4.97 7.32 2.70
CA TYR A 150 5.46 5.94 2.76
C TYR A 150 5.55 5.31 1.37
N GLU A 151 6.76 5.00 0.94
CA GLU A 151 7.01 4.23 -0.28
C GLU A 151 6.31 2.86 -0.22
N GLY A 152 5.75 2.43 -1.35
CA GLY A 152 5.08 1.15 -1.50
C GLY A 152 3.64 1.08 -0.98
N VAL A 153 3.03 2.20 -0.56
CA VAL A 153 1.62 2.24 -0.11
C VAL A 153 0.76 3.09 -1.04
N ASP A 154 -0.23 2.46 -1.66
CA ASP A 154 -1.32 3.16 -2.36
C ASP A 154 -2.69 2.67 -1.87
N ILE A 155 -3.34 3.48 -1.05
CA ILE A 155 -4.63 3.16 -0.42
C ILE A 155 -5.77 3.66 -1.32
N GLN A 156 -6.31 2.77 -2.15
CA GLN A 156 -7.43 3.05 -3.06
C GLN A 156 -8.77 2.54 -2.55
N ASN A 157 -8.76 1.57 -1.64
CA ASN A 157 -9.94 0.91 -1.11
C ASN A 157 -9.69 0.41 0.33
N PHE A 158 -10.63 -0.37 0.87
CA PHE A 158 -10.48 -1.09 2.14
C PHE A 158 -10.34 -2.61 1.95
N SER A 159 -10.03 -3.11 0.74
CA SER A 159 -9.76 -4.54 0.49
C SER A 159 -8.32 -4.76 0.00
N SER A 160 -8.09 -4.82 -1.31
CA SER A 160 -6.80 -5.17 -1.92
C SER A 160 -5.63 -4.27 -1.52
N SER A 161 -5.87 -2.97 -1.28
CA SER A 161 -4.84 -2.03 -0.80
C SER A 161 -4.27 -2.38 0.58
N TRP A 162 -4.86 -3.33 1.31
CA TRP A 162 -4.45 -3.72 2.66
C TRP A 162 -3.95 -5.18 2.74
N LYS A 163 -3.97 -5.91 1.62
CA LYS A 163 -3.72 -7.36 1.55
C LYS A 163 -2.31 -7.77 1.99
N ASP A 164 -1.31 -6.94 1.76
CA ASP A 164 0.09 -7.24 2.07
C ASP A 164 0.50 -6.83 3.50
N GLY A 165 -0.42 -6.22 4.26
CA GLY A 165 -0.17 -5.67 5.60
C GLY A 165 0.64 -4.38 5.63
N ILE A 166 1.22 -3.92 4.51
CA ILE A 166 2.12 -2.76 4.48
C ILE A 166 1.36 -1.47 4.78
N ALA A 167 0.13 -1.32 4.26
CA ALA A 167 -0.74 -0.18 4.57
C ALA A 167 -1.09 -0.08 6.07
N PHE A 168 -1.29 -1.22 6.77
CA PHE A 168 -1.48 -1.23 8.22
C PHE A 168 -0.20 -0.81 8.94
N CYS A 169 0.97 -1.36 8.57
CA CYS A 169 2.26 -0.97 9.15
C CYS A 169 2.55 0.52 8.97
N ALA A 170 2.38 1.08 7.77
CA ALA A 170 2.59 2.50 7.50
C ALA A 170 1.69 3.39 8.38
N LEU A 171 0.41 3.04 8.49
CA LEU A 171 -0.56 3.81 9.28
C LEU A 171 -0.22 3.76 10.78
N VAL A 172 0.15 2.61 11.33
CA VAL A 172 0.57 2.48 12.74
C VAL A 172 1.88 3.22 13.00
N HIS A 173 2.89 3.03 12.14
CA HIS A 173 4.18 3.72 12.22
C HIS A 173 4.03 5.25 12.14
N ARG A 174 2.99 5.78 11.46
CA ARG A 174 2.75 7.23 11.40
C ARG A 174 2.44 7.86 12.76
N PHE A 175 1.90 7.09 13.71
CA PHE A 175 1.64 7.53 15.07
C PHE A 175 2.71 7.05 16.06
N PHE A 176 3.40 5.95 15.76
CA PHE A 176 4.42 5.34 16.62
C PHE A 176 5.70 5.01 15.82
N PRO A 177 6.46 6.01 15.33
CA PRO A 177 7.63 5.78 14.46
C PRO A 177 8.78 5.06 15.18
N ASP A 178 8.80 5.08 16.51
CA ASP A 178 9.80 4.37 17.32
C ASP A 178 9.43 2.91 17.64
N ALA A 179 8.27 2.41 17.17
CA ALA A 179 7.77 1.09 17.52
C ALA A 179 8.42 -0.05 16.72
N PHE A 180 8.71 0.18 15.45
CA PHE A 180 9.38 -0.74 14.52
C PHE A 180 9.90 0.04 13.31
N GLU A 181 10.83 -0.53 12.55
CA GLU A 181 11.43 0.15 11.39
C GLU A 181 10.64 -0.17 10.11
N TYR A 182 10.04 0.82 9.45
CA TYR A 182 9.18 0.56 8.29
C TYR A 182 9.94 0.12 7.03
N SER A 183 11.15 0.63 6.78
CA SER A 183 11.90 0.38 5.52
C SER A 183 12.26 -1.09 5.30
N ILE A 184 12.31 -1.87 6.37
CA ILE A 184 12.71 -3.28 6.40
C ILE A 184 11.58 -4.19 5.95
N LEU A 185 10.33 -3.68 5.98
CA LEU A 185 9.13 -4.45 5.72
C LEU A 185 9.05 -4.91 4.27
N ASN A 186 8.50 -6.11 4.10
CA ASN A 186 8.46 -6.80 2.83
C ASN A 186 7.00 -7.17 2.51
N PRO A 187 6.41 -6.70 1.39
CA PRO A 187 5.02 -7.04 1.03
C PRO A 187 4.82 -8.54 0.80
N ASN A 188 5.89 -9.31 0.57
CA ASN A 188 5.85 -10.77 0.44
C ASN A 188 5.78 -11.52 1.78
N LYS A 189 5.76 -10.82 2.92
CA LYS A 189 5.62 -11.36 4.29
C LYS A 189 4.33 -10.87 4.98
N PRO A 190 3.14 -11.01 4.37
CA PRO A 190 1.91 -10.40 4.88
C PRO A 190 1.56 -10.83 6.31
N ARG A 191 1.79 -12.10 6.67
CA ARG A 191 1.61 -12.62 8.04
C ARG A 191 2.38 -11.81 9.08
N GLU A 192 3.67 -11.59 8.84
CA GLU A 192 4.55 -10.84 9.74
C GLU A 192 4.11 -9.36 9.81
N ASN A 193 3.75 -8.77 8.68
CA ASN A 193 3.28 -7.38 8.61
C ASN A 193 1.98 -7.19 9.41
N PHE A 194 0.97 -8.05 9.24
CA PHE A 194 -0.28 -7.99 10.00
C PHE A 194 -0.05 -8.18 11.50
N GLN A 195 0.73 -9.19 11.90
CA GLN A 195 1.04 -9.46 13.30
C GLN A 195 1.76 -8.27 13.95
N LEU A 196 2.76 -7.69 13.28
CA LEU A 196 3.50 -6.52 13.75
C LEU A 196 2.59 -5.29 13.91
N ALA A 197 1.75 -5.01 12.92
CA ALA A 197 0.84 -3.87 12.95
C ALA A 197 -0.21 -4.00 14.05
N PHE A 198 -0.87 -5.15 14.17
CA PHE A 198 -1.94 -5.38 15.15
C PHE A 198 -1.40 -5.42 16.58
N ALA A 199 -0.33 -6.17 16.84
CA ALA A 199 0.29 -6.20 18.18
C ALA A 199 0.84 -4.83 18.62
N THR A 200 1.30 -4.01 17.68
CA THR A 200 1.74 -2.63 17.98
C THR A 200 0.55 -1.69 18.22
N ALA A 201 -0.52 -1.80 17.43
CA ALA A 201 -1.74 -1.02 17.61
C ALA A 201 -2.44 -1.35 18.94
N GLU A 202 -2.51 -2.63 19.32
CA GLU A 202 -3.02 -3.07 20.62
C GLU A 202 -2.16 -2.50 21.76
N ARG A 203 -0.85 -2.77 21.74
CA ARG A 203 0.08 -2.37 22.81
C ARG A 203 0.20 -0.84 23.01
N LEU A 204 0.17 -0.05 21.93
CA LEU A 204 0.42 1.40 22.01
C LEU A 204 -0.86 2.24 21.90
N ALA A 205 -1.81 1.85 21.03
CA ALA A 205 -3.07 2.56 20.87
C ALA A 205 -4.23 1.96 21.69
N GLY A 206 -4.10 0.74 22.23
CA GLY A 206 -5.22 0.06 22.91
C GLY A 206 -6.30 -0.43 21.94
N CYS A 207 -5.96 -0.59 20.65
CA CYS A 207 -6.90 -1.05 19.63
C CYS A 207 -7.10 -2.56 19.75
N PRO A 208 -8.34 -3.06 19.94
CA PRO A 208 -8.59 -4.50 20.05
C PRO A 208 -8.28 -5.23 18.73
N PRO A 209 -7.79 -6.48 18.79
CA PRO A 209 -7.50 -7.29 17.61
C PRO A 209 -8.79 -7.84 16.97
N LEU A 210 -9.51 -6.99 16.22
CA LEU A 210 -10.73 -7.37 15.51
C LEU A 210 -10.48 -8.20 14.22
N LEU A 211 -9.22 -8.38 13.83
CA LEU A 211 -8.80 -9.10 12.63
C LEU A 211 -7.72 -10.12 12.99
N ASP A 212 -7.86 -11.34 12.48
CA ASP A 212 -6.85 -12.38 12.60
C ASP A 212 -5.88 -12.33 11.40
N ALA A 213 -4.57 -12.31 11.68
CA ALA A 213 -3.54 -12.21 10.66
C ALA A 213 -3.47 -13.43 9.74
N ASP A 214 -3.79 -14.62 10.24
CA ASP A 214 -3.79 -15.86 9.47
C ASP A 214 -4.98 -15.93 8.53
N ASP A 215 -6.15 -15.43 8.95
CA ASP A 215 -7.33 -15.32 8.08
C ASP A 215 -7.11 -14.34 6.93
N LEU A 216 -6.55 -13.16 7.19
CA LEU A 216 -6.24 -12.18 6.14
C LEU A 216 -5.26 -12.74 5.10
N VAL A 217 -4.30 -13.57 5.51
CA VAL A 217 -3.31 -14.22 4.63
C VAL A 217 -3.92 -15.38 3.83
N ARG A 218 -4.93 -16.08 4.37
CA ARG A 218 -5.68 -17.13 3.67
C ARG A 218 -6.58 -16.58 2.55
N MET A 219 -7.00 -15.31 2.65
CA MET A 219 -7.92 -14.68 1.70
C MET A 219 -7.22 -14.12 0.45
N GLN A 220 -7.87 -14.20 -0.72
CA GLN A 220 -7.38 -13.55 -1.93
C GLN A 220 -7.42 -12.02 -1.80
N GLU A 221 -8.47 -11.48 -1.18
CA GLU A 221 -8.58 -10.09 -0.73
C GLU A 221 -9.40 -10.08 0.58
N PRO A 222 -9.10 -9.19 1.54
CA PRO A 222 -9.86 -9.11 2.78
C PRO A 222 -11.22 -8.42 2.60
N ASP A 223 -12.25 -8.82 3.36
CA ASP A 223 -13.57 -8.15 3.29
C ASP A 223 -13.43 -6.69 3.72
N TRP A 224 -13.86 -5.80 2.83
CA TRP A 224 -13.71 -4.35 3.01
C TRP A 224 -14.41 -3.81 4.26
N LYS A 225 -15.45 -4.47 4.77
CA LYS A 225 -16.14 -4.10 6.01
C LYS A 225 -15.29 -4.43 7.22
N CYS A 226 -14.65 -5.60 7.23
CA CYS A 226 -13.78 -6.02 8.33
C CYS A 226 -12.60 -5.06 8.48
N VAL A 227 -11.91 -4.76 7.37
CA VAL A 227 -10.83 -3.76 7.34
C VAL A 227 -11.35 -2.37 7.72
N TYR A 228 -12.47 -1.92 7.15
CA TYR A 228 -13.06 -0.61 7.46
C TYR A 228 -13.40 -0.48 8.96
N THR A 229 -14.04 -1.49 9.56
CA THR A 229 -14.37 -1.52 10.99
C THR A 229 -13.11 -1.47 11.85
N TYR A 230 -12.06 -2.24 11.51
CA TYR A 230 -10.78 -2.16 12.24
C TYR A 230 -10.14 -0.77 12.14
N ILE A 231 -10.14 -0.14 10.96
CA ILE A 231 -9.57 1.22 10.78
C ILE A 231 -10.42 2.29 11.47
N GLN A 232 -11.75 2.14 11.52
CA GLN A 232 -12.62 2.99 12.34
C GLN A 232 -12.27 2.89 13.83
N GLU A 233 -12.06 1.67 14.32
CA GLU A 233 -11.74 1.40 15.71
C GLU A 233 -10.34 1.92 16.09
N PHE A 234 -9.34 1.70 15.23
CA PHE A 234 -8.00 2.26 15.40
C PHE A 234 -8.04 3.79 15.42
N TYR A 235 -8.82 4.41 14.53
CA TYR A 235 -9.06 5.86 14.56
C TYR A 235 -9.68 6.33 15.88
N ARG A 236 -10.71 5.63 16.40
CA ARG A 236 -11.34 5.92 17.69
C ARG A 236 -10.32 5.90 18.83
N CYS A 237 -9.51 4.83 18.90
CA CYS A 237 -8.47 4.67 19.92
C CYS A 237 -7.41 5.80 19.88
N LEU A 238 -7.01 6.22 18.67
CA LEU A 238 -6.10 7.36 18.50
C LEU A 238 -6.72 8.71 18.91
N VAL A 239 -8.02 8.90 18.68
CA VAL A 239 -8.74 10.12 19.13
C VAL A 239 -8.84 10.16 20.66
N GLU A 240 -9.15 9.03 21.30
CA GLU A 240 -9.24 8.92 22.77
C GLU A 240 -7.89 9.15 23.46
N LYS A 241 -6.79 8.72 22.84
CA LYS A 241 -5.42 9.04 23.27
C LYS A 241 -4.96 10.46 22.89
N GLY A 242 -5.79 11.26 22.24
CA GLY A 242 -5.45 12.63 21.80
C GLY A 242 -4.44 12.72 20.64
N LEU A 243 -4.07 11.59 20.04
CA LEU A 243 -3.13 11.51 18.91
C LEU A 243 -3.75 11.98 17.60
N VAL A 244 -5.09 11.96 17.49
CA VAL A 244 -5.85 12.55 16.38
C VAL A 244 -6.74 13.68 16.90
N LYS A 245 -6.44 14.91 16.48
CA LYS A 245 -7.25 16.09 16.82
C LYS A 245 -8.53 16.12 16.01
N THR A 246 -9.64 15.73 16.62
CA THR A 246 -10.98 16.05 16.12
C THR A 246 -11.39 17.45 16.58
N LYS A 247 -12.12 18.20 15.76
CA LYS A 247 -12.80 19.41 16.26
C LYS A 247 -13.86 18.95 17.24
N LYS A 248 -13.63 19.16 18.55
CA LYS A 248 -14.71 19.07 19.54
C LYS A 248 -15.83 19.98 19.08
N ARG A 249 -17.03 19.42 18.88
CA ARG A 249 -18.22 20.21 18.67
C ARG A 249 -18.56 20.84 20.04
N PRO A 250 -18.70 22.18 20.13
CA PRO A 250 -19.05 22.84 21.38
C PRO A 250 -20.46 22.44 21.84
#